data_AF-A0A441Z2L2-F1
#
_entry.id   AF-A0A441Z2L2-F1
#
_cell.length_a   1.000
_cell.length_b   1.000
_cell.length_c   1.000
_cell.angle_alpha   90.00
_cell.angle_beta   90.00
_cell.angle_gamma   90.00
#
_symmetry.space_group_name_H-M   'P 1'
#
loop_
_entity.id
_entity.type
_entity.pdbx_description
1 polymer ?
#
loop_
_entity_poly.entity_id
_entity_poly.type
_entity_poly.pdbx_seq_one_letter_code
_entity_poly.pdbx_strand_id
1 'polypeptide(L)'
;MDDDQFEEMYRRNPLKAFSIYTVTQLQSLWRMALEIQAALDQKDPGPDIMKAYDFFWFWTLGAYEIIRTMTQHKQCFSSKIASEAAALKEQLAKVRMPFAKQEKSARRGPIDGPYNSLVSVGDKSLIFEIEGATIGSRELMNEVEAFFACIQPADVLAKFPEGQRP
;
A
#
# COMPACT_ATOMS: atom_id res chain seq x y z
N MET A 1 21.46 -22.21 -9.12
CA MET A 1 20.03 -22.06 -9.38
C MET A 1 19.88 -22.28 -10.86
N ASP A 2 19.18 -23.31 -11.28
CA ASP A 2 18.92 -23.60 -12.69
C ASP A 2 17.76 -22.75 -13.22
N ASP A 3 17.56 -22.75 -14.53
CA ASP A 3 16.55 -21.92 -15.21
C ASP A 3 15.13 -22.25 -14.73
N ASP A 4 14.85 -23.52 -14.40
CA ASP A 4 13.55 -23.95 -13.87
C ASP A 4 13.26 -23.34 -12.48
N GLN A 5 14.27 -23.23 -11.62
CA GLN A 5 14.16 -22.57 -10.32
C GLN A 5 13.93 -21.05 -10.47
N PHE A 6 14.52 -20.41 -11.48
CA PHE A 6 14.28 -18.99 -11.77
C PHE A 6 12.85 -18.77 -12.27
N GLU A 7 12.38 -19.57 -13.23
CA GLU A 7 11.02 -19.48 -13.77
C GLU A 7 9.95 -19.72 -12.70
N GLU A 8 10.13 -20.73 -11.84
CA GLU A 8 9.22 -20.96 -10.72
C GLU A 8 9.23 -19.82 -9.70
N MET A 9 10.39 -19.20 -9.47
CA MET A 9 10.50 -18.03 -8.60
C MET A 9 9.71 -16.83 -9.14
N TYR A 10 9.78 -16.56 -10.44
CA TYR A 10 9.04 -15.46 -11.08
C TYR A 10 7.56 -15.79 -11.25
N ARG A 11 7.19 -17.06 -11.46
CA ARG A 11 5.79 -17.51 -11.46
C ARG A 11 5.12 -17.25 -10.11
N ARG A 12 5.83 -17.51 -9.00
CA ARG A 12 5.31 -17.28 -7.64
C ARG A 12 5.30 -15.82 -7.23
N ASN A 13 6.18 -15.00 -7.79
CA ASN A 13 6.23 -13.58 -7.49
C ASN A 13 6.66 -12.78 -8.74
N PRO A 14 5.70 -12.45 -9.62
CA PRO A 14 5.97 -11.74 -10.87
C PRO A 14 6.71 -10.42 -10.67
N LEU A 15 6.44 -9.71 -9.58
CA LEU A 15 7.09 -8.44 -9.27
C LEU A 15 8.60 -8.55 -9.05
N LYS A 16 9.16 -9.75 -8.81
CA LYS A 16 10.62 -9.92 -8.78
C LYS A 16 11.27 -9.59 -10.12
N ALA A 17 10.56 -9.83 -11.24
CA ALA A 17 11.06 -9.48 -12.57
C ALA A 17 11.11 -7.96 -12.79
N PHE A 18 10.26 -7.21 -12.09
CA PHE A 18 10.32 -5.76 -12.03
C PHE A 18 11.45 -5.29 -11.09
N SER A 19 11.39 -5.66 -9.81
CA SER A 19 12.37 -5.23 -8.80
C SER A 19 12.31 -6.10 -7.54
N ILE A 20 13.44 -6.72 -7.20
CA ILE A 20 13.61 -7.43 -5.91
C ILE A 20 13.36 -6.49 -4.73
N TYR A 21 13.78 -5.22 -4.83
CA TYR A 21 13.60 -4.25 -3.76
C TYR A 21 12.12 -3.94 -3.51
N THR A 22 11.33 -3.79 -4.58
CA THR A 22 9.86 -3.62 -4.47
C THR A 22 9.22 -4.80 -3.76
N VAL A 23 9.66 -6.03 -4.03
CA VAL A 23 9.17 -7.22 -3.34
C VAL A 23 9.51 -7.21 -1.85
N THR A 24 10.72 -6.79 -1.47
CA THR A 24 11.11 -6.65 -0.07
C THR A 24 10.27 -5.60 0.67
N GLN A 25 9.96 -4.48 0.02
CA GLN A 25 9.07 -3.45 0.58
C GLN A 25 7.65 -4.00 0.76
N LEU A 26 7.14 -4.73 -0.23
CA LEU A 26 5.81 -5.35 -0.18
C LEU A 26 5.70 -6.38 0.95
N GLN A 27 6.71 -7.23 1.13
CA GLN A 27 6.77 -8.15 2.27
C GLN A 27 6.76 -7.43 3.62
N SER A 28 7.35 -6.24 3.69
CA SER A 28 7.33 -5.42 4.91
C SER A 28 5.95 -4.83 5.16
N LEU A 29 5.24 -4.41 4.10
CA LEU A 29 3.83 -4.01 4.18
C LEU A 29 2.93 -5.14 4.67
N TRP A 30 3.10 -6.36 4.16
CA TRP A 30 2.30 -7.50 4.62
C TRP A 30 2.51 -7.80 6.11
N ARG A 31 3.75 -7.77 6.59
CA ARG A 31 4.03 -7.92 8.03
C ARG A 31 3.36 -6.82 8.85
N MET A 32 3.45 -5.57 8.41
CA MET A 32 2.76 -4.46 9.08
C MET A 32 1.23 -4.64 9.07
N ALA A 33 0.65 -5.08 7.96
CA ALA A 33 -0.79 -5.36 7.87
C ALA A 33 -1.23 -6.44 8.86
N LEU A 34 -0.46 -7.52 9.00
CA LEU A 34 -0.73 -8.58 9.98
C LEU A 34 -0.67 -8.05 11.42
N GLU A 35 0.30 -7.21 11.74
CA GLU A 35 0.39 -6.60 13.08
C GLU A 35 -0.79 -5.66 13.38
N ILE A 36 -1.23 -4.88 12.38
CA ILE A 36 -2.43 -4.02 12.49
C ILE A 36 -3.66 -4.87 12.72
N GLN A 37 -3.85 -5.93 11.92
CA GLN A 37 -4.98 -6.84 12.04
C GLN A 37 -4.98 -7.54 13.41
N ALA A 38 -3.83 -8.06 13.85
CA ALA A 38 -3.70 -8.72 15.14
C ALA A 38 -4.03 -7.80 16.32
N ALA A 39 -3.66 -6.52 16.23
CA ALA A 39 -4.02 -5.51 17.23
C ALA A 39 -5.54 -5.20 17.21
N LEU A 40 -6.14 -5.07 16.03
CA LEU A 40 -7.57 -4.77 15.87
C LEU A 40 -8.49 -5.97 16.14
N ASP A 41 -7.95 -7.19 16.06
CA ASP A 41 -8.68 -8.44 16.31
C ASP A 41 -8.74 -8.82 17.80
N GLN A 42 -8.03 -8.09 18.68
CA GLN A 42 -8.11 -8.29 20.11
C GLN A 42 -9.53 -8.03 20.63
N LYS A 43 -9.97 -8.86 21.59
CA LYS A 43 -11.31 -8.73 22.22
C LYS A 43 -11.45 -7.44 23.03
N ASP A 44 -10.35 -6.97 23.61
CA ASP A 44 -10.23 -5.69 24.31
C ASP A 44 -8.94 -4.99 23.83
N PRO A 45 -9.00 -4.24 22.73
CA PRO A 45 -7.81 -3.75 22.04
C PRO A 45 -7.11 -2.60 22.75
N GLY A 46 -7.68 -2.02 23.83
CA GLY A 46 -7.05 -1.03 24.71
C GLY A 46 -5.83 -0.26 24.14
N PRO A 47 -4.61 -0.45 24.67
CA PRO A 47 -3.37 0.18 24.15
C PRO A 47 -2.98 -0.24 22.72
N ASP A 48 -3.39 -1.42 22.26
CA ASP A 48 -3.06 -1.95 20.93
C ASP A 48 -3.72 -1.17 19.78
N ILE A 49 -4.79 -0.39 20.06
CA ILE A 49 -5.35 0.54 19.07
C ILE A 49 -4.30 1.57 18.62
N MET A 50 -3.48 2.08 19.54
CA MET A 50 -2.42 3.05 19.18
C MET A 50 -1.33 2.37 18.35
N LYS A 51 -0.97 1.12 18.68
CA LYS A 51 -0.06 0.32 17.85
C LYS A 51 -0.62 0.13 16.44
N ALA A 52 -1.91 -0.20 16.30
CA ALA A 52 -2.56 -0.32 15.00
C ALA A 52 -2.53 1.00 14.22
N TYR A 53 -2.77 2.14 14.90
CA TYR A 53 -2.71 3.47 14.30
C TYR A 53 -1.30 3.81 13.79
N ASP A 54 -0.29 3.62 14.63
CA ASP A 54 1.12 3.90 14.30
C ASP A 54 1.60 3.03 13.14
N PHE A 55 1.26 1.74 13.15
CA PHE A 55 1.61 0.87 12.04
C PHE A 55 0.82 1.19 10.77
N PHE A 56 -0.44 1.61 10.89
CA PHE A 56 -1.22 2.03 9.72
C PHE A 56 -0.67 3.30 9.09
N TRP A 57 -0.06 4.20 9.88
CA TRP A 57 0.70 5.33 9.36
C TRP A 57 1.86 4.86 8.46
N PHE A 58 2.77 4.04 8.99
CA PHE A 58 3.90 3.52 8.22
C PHE A 58 3.45 2.70 7.00
N TRP A 59 2.40 1.89 7.18
CA TRP A 59 1.82 1.09 6.12
C TRP A 59 1.29 1.98 4.98
N THR A 60 0.56 3.04 5.29
CA THR A 60 0.01 3.97 4.29
C THR A 60 1.12 4.64 3.48
N LEU A 61 2.18 5.09 4.16
CA LEU A 61 3.33 5.68 3.48
C LEU A 61 4.02 4.67 2.56
N GLY A 62 4.30 3.46 3.06
CA GLY A 62 4.96 2.42 2.27
C GLY A 62 4.13 1.97 1.07
N ALA A 63 2.82 1.74 1.25
CA ALA A 63 1.92 1.34 0.19
C ALA A 63 1.87 2.40 -0.92
N TYR A 64 1.72 3.67 -0.53
CA TYR A 64 1.74 4.77 -1.49
C TYR A 64 3.06 4.82 -2.27
N GLU A 65 4.21 4.69 -1.62
CA GLU A 65 5.52 4.78 -2.28
C GLU A 65 5.80 3.62 -3.25
N ILE A 66 5.35 2.40 -2.92
CA ILE A 66 5.46 1.26 -3.85
C ILE A 66 4.61 1.50 -5.09
N ILE A 67 3.32 1.82 -4.91
CA ILE A 67 2.41 2.06 -6.03
C ILE A 67 2.86 3.29 -6.83
N ARG A 68 3.32 4.36 -6.17
CA ARG A 68 3.90 5.54 -6.84
C ARG A 68 5.06 5.12 -7.74
N THR A 69 5.98 4.30 -7.26
CA THR A 69 7.10 3.76 -8.05
C THR A 69 6.59 3.00 -9.27
N MET A 70 5.60 2.11 -9.10
CA MET A 70 5.00 1.37 -10.23
C MET A 70 4.38 2.32 -11.26
N THR A 71 3.64 3.35 -10.83
CA THR A 71 3.03 4.32 -11.75
C THR A 71 4.05 5.20 -12.48
N GLN A 72 5.20 5.50 -11.86
CA GLN A 72 6.28 6.25 -12.51
C GLN A 72 6.97 5.43 -13.60
N HIS A 73 6.99 4.10 -13.43
CA HIS A 73 7.55 3.15 -14.38
C HIS A 73 6.46 2.34 -15.06
N LYS A 74 5.31 2.96 -15.39
CA LYS A 74 4.13 2.28 -15.93
C LYS A 74 4.39 1.46 -17.20
N GLN A 75 5.40 1.82 -17.99
CA GLN A 75 5.84 1.08 -19.18
C GLN A 75 6.42 -0.31 -18.88
N CYS A 76 6.79 -0.56 -17.62
CA CYS A 76 7.24 -1.87 -17.15
C CYS A 76 6.06 -2.83 -16.89
N PHE A 77 4.81 -2.37 -17.02
CA PHE A 77 3.61 -3.13 -16.70
C PHE A 77 2.63 -3.16 -17.86
N SER A 78 1.76 -4.18 -17.89
CA SER A 78 0.62 -4.21 -18.80
C SER A 78 -0.26 -2.97 -18.63
N SER A 79 -0.98 -2.59 -19.68
CA SER A 79 -1.89 -1.42 -19.64
C SER A 79 -2.94 -1.54 -18.53
N LYS A 80 -3.41 -2.77 -18.26
CA LYS A 80 -4.31 -3.08 -17.15
C LYS A 80 -3.69 -2.73 -15.81
N ILE A 81 -2.54 -3.32 -15.46
CA ILE A 81 -1.88 -3.08 -14.18
C ILE A 81 -1.44 -1.62 -14.04
N ALA A 82 -0.98 -0.99 -15.11
CA ALA A 82 -0.65 0.43 -15.11
C ALA A 82 -1.85 1.32 -14.76
N SER A 83 -3.04 1.00 -15.29
CA SER A 83 -4.27 1.74 -15.00
C SER A 83 -4.77 1.49 -13.58
N GLU A 84 -4.77 0.23 -13.13
CA GLU A 84 -5.19 -0.14 -11.77
C GLU A 84 -4.25 0.47 -10.71
N ALA A 85 -2.93 0.46 -10.96
CA ALA A 85 -1.95 1.11 -10.08
C ALA A 85 -2.18 2.64 -10.01
N ALA A 86 -2.55 3.28 -11.12
CA ALA A 86 -2.83 4.71 -11.14
C ALA A 86 -4.07 5.05 -10.30
N ALA A 87 -5.16 4.28 -10.44
CA ALA A 87 -6.37 4.44 -9.62
C ALA A 87 -6.08 4.22 -8.13
N LEU A 88 -5.39 3.13 -7.79
CA LEU A 88 -5.03 2.80 -6.40
C LEU A 88 -4.11 3.87 -5.79
N LYS A 89 -3.20 4.45 -6.58
CA LYS A 89 -2.36 5.57 -6.14
C LYS A 89 -3.20 6.78 -5.75
N GLU A 90 -4.21 7.13 -6.54
CA GLU A 90 -5.08 8.28 -6.25
C GLU A 90 -5.86 8.07 -4.95
N GLN A 91 -6.35 6.86 -4.72
CA GLN A 91 -6.99 6.49 -3.46
C GLN A 91 -6.03 6.57 -2.27
N LEU A 92 -4.84 5.95 -2.38
CA LEU A 92 -3.81 6.01 -1.35
C LEU A 92 -3.33 7.45 -1.09
N ALA A 93 -3.30 8.31 -2.12
CA ALA A 93 -2.91 9.72 -1.96
C ALA A 93 -3.81 10.47 -0.98
N LYS A 94 -5.13 10.20 -1.01
CA LYS A 94 -6.10 10.83 -0.10
C LYS A 94 -5.79 10.51 1.35
N VAL A 95 -5.44 9.25 1.64
CA VAL A 95 -5.10 8.78 3.00
C VAL A 95 -3.70 9.22 3.39
N ARG A 96 -2.75 9.17 2.46
CA ARG A 96 -1.35 9.52 2.68
C ARG A 96 -1.15 11.00 3.02
N MET A 97 -1.96 11.91 2.50
CA MET A 97 -1.84 13.35 2.77
C MET A 97 -2.01 13.71 4.27
N PRO A 98 -3.08 13.27 4.95
CA PRO A 98 -3.23 13.36 6.41
C PRO A 98 -2.00 12.85 7.16
N PHE A 99 -1.52 11.66 6.80
CA PHE A 99 -0.43 10.98 7.50
C PHE A 99 0.96 11.55 7.24
N ALA A 100 1.18 12.16 6.07
CA ALA A 100 2.49 12.70 5.72
C ALA A 100 2.64 14.20 6.03
N LYS A 101 1.53 14.93 6.05
CA LYS A 101 1.54 16.40 6.09
C LYS A 101 0.52 17.03 7.02
N GLN A 102 -0.42 16.25 7.58
CA GLN A 102 -1.56 16.77 8.33
C GLN A 102 -2.41 17.75 7.52
N GLU A 103 -2.54 17.48 6.22
CA GLU A 103 -3.25 18.30 5.24
C GLU A 103 -4.34 17.50 4.52
N LYS A 104 -5.39 18.19 4.07
CA LYS A 104 -6.37 17.70 3.09
C LYS A 104 -5.76 17.69 1.69
N SER A 105 -6.11 16.70 0.86
CA SER A 105 -5.47 16.48 -0.44
C SER A 105 -5.78 17.58 -1.46
N ALA A 106 -7.02 18.07 -1.52
CA ALA A 106 -7.49 18.98 -2.56
C ALA A 106 -7.42 20.46 -2.17
N ARG A 107 -7.51 20.79 -0.87
CA ARG A 107 -7.68 22.18 -0.41
C ARG A 107 -6.47 22.81 0.28
N ARG A 108 -5.34 22.09 0.43
CA ARG A 108 -4.17 22.54 1.22
C ARG A 108 -4.57 23.15 2.58
N GLY A 109 -5.62 22.60 3.18
CA GLY A 109 -6.11 23.00 4.49
C GLY A 109 -5.67 21.99 5.54
N PRO A 110 -5.66 22.36 6.83
CA PRO A 110 -5.35 21.43 7.90
C PRO A 110 -6.32 20.23 7.88
N ILE A 111 -5.83 19.08 8.31
CA ILE A 111 -6.64 17.88 8.51
C ILE A 111 -7.64 18.09 9.66
N ASP A 112 -8.76 17.37 9.64
CA ASP A 112 -9.79 17.49 10.66
C ASP A 112 -9.46 16.64 11.90
N GLY A 113 -9.78 17.18 13.07
CA GLY A 113 -9.69 16.48 14.35
C GLY A 113 -8.26 16.25 14.88
N PRO A 114 -8.13 15.84 16.16
CA PRO A 114 -6.83 15.66 16.80
C PRO A 114 -6.04 14.42 16.35
N TYR A 115 -6.68 13.49 15.62
CA TYR A 115 -6.12 12.19 15.24
C TYR A 115 -6.05 11.97 13.73
N ASN A 116 -5.74 13.03 12.96
CA ASN A 116 -5.65 13.01 11.50
C ASN A 116 -6.87 12.34 10.83
N SER A 117 -8.07 12.88 11.10
CA SER A 117 -9.35 12.38 10.55
C SER A 117 -9.83 10.99 11.02
N LEU A 118 -9.21 10.36 12.03
CA LEU A 118 -9.77 9.17 12.68
C LEU A 118 -11.08 9.52 13.40
N VAL A 119 -12.18 8.85 13.07
CA VAL A 119 -13.51 9.10 13.66
C VAL A 119 -13.98 7.98 14.57
N SER A 120 -13.59 6.73 14.29
CA SER A 120 -13.95 5.59 15.12
C SER A 120 -13.03 4.39 14.90
N VAL A 121 -13.11 3.44 15.81
CA VAL A 121 -12.59 2.08 15.64
C VAL A 121 -13.79 1.16 15.72
N GLY A 122 -14.04 0.42 14.66
CA GLY A 122 -15.24 -0.41 14.51
C GLY A 122 -14.99 -1.52 13.51
N ASP A 123 -15.66 -2.66 13.70
CA ASP A 123 -15.55 -3.83 12.82
C ASP A 123 -14.09 -4.24 12.54
N LYS A 124 -13.26 -4.16 13.59
CA LYS A 124 -11.82 -4.49 13.54
C LYS A 124 -11.06 -3.66 12.49
N SER A 125 -11.47 -2.41 12.30
CA SER A 125 -10.90 -1.44 11.38
C SER A 125 -10.76 -0.08 12.06
N LEU A 126 -9.72 0.66 11.68
CA LEU A 126 -9.63 2.10 11.94
C LEU A 126 -10.47 2.80 10.87
N ILE A 127 -11.37 3.70 11.27
CA ILE A 127 -12.30 4.38 10.36
C ILE A 127 -11.93 5.85 10.29
N PHE A 128 -11.65 6.33 9.07
CA PHE A 128 -11.28 7.71 8.80
C PHE A 128 -12.35 8.40 7.97
N GLU A 129 -12.60 9.68 8.25
CA GLU A 129 -13.38 10.55 7.37
C GLU A 129 -12.48 11.62 6.75
N ILE A 130 -12.17 11.44 5.47
CA ILE A 130 -11.23 12.31 4.75
C ILE A 130 -11.94 12.86 3.53
N GLU A 131 -12.13 14.18 3.51
CA GLU A 131 -12.73 14.91 2.38
C GLU A 131 -14.11 14.35 1.95
N GLY A 132 -14.92 13.91 2.93
CA GLY A 132 -16.26 13.36 2.69
C GLY A 132 -16.29 11.88 2.31
N ALA A 133 -15.13 11.20 2.28
CA ALA A 133 -15.04 9.76 2.09
C ALA A 133 -14.78 9.04 3.43
N THR A 134 -15.51 7.96 3.66
CA THR A 134 -15.24 7.02 4.75
C THR A 134 -14.23 5.99 4.28
N ILE A 135 -13.13 5.81 5.02
CA ILE A 135 -12.04 4.90 4.67
C ILE A 135 -11.77 3.98 5.85
N GLY A 136 -11.96 2.69 5.65
CA GLY A 136 -11.56 1.65 6.60
C GLY A 136 -10.13 1.17 6.33
N SER A 137 -9.28 1.13 7.37
CA SER A 137 -7.93 0.59 7.23
C SER A 137 -7.92 -0.86 6.72
N ARG A 138 -8.84 -1.71 7.19
CA ARG A 138 -8.90 -3.12 6.76
C ARG A 138 -9.27 -3.27 5.29
N GLU A 139 -10.27 -2.52 4.84
CA GLU A 139 -10.71 -2.50 3.45
C GLU A 139 -9.57 -2.03 2.53
N LEU A 140 -8.95 -0.90 2.85
CA LEU A 140 -7.82 -0.37 2.07
C LEU A 140 -6.64 -1.34 2.01
N MET A 141 -6.31 -2.02 3.12
CA MET A 141 -5.25 -3.04 3.13
C MET A 141 -5.59 -4.22 2.22
N ASN A 142 -6.85 -4.70 2.26
CA ASN A 142 -7.31 -5.80 1.43
C ASN A 142 -7.32 -5.43 -0.07
N GLU A 143 -7.70 -4.20 -0.42
CA GLU A 143 -7.66 -3.72 -1.80
C GLU A 143 -6.23 -3.68 -2.35
N VAL A 144 -5.29 -3.19 -1.56
CA VAL A 144 -3.86 -3.20 -1.93
C VAL A 144 -3.34 -4.63 -2.08
N GLU A 145 -3.69 -5.53 -1.16
CA GLU A 145 -3.33 -6.95 -1.25
C GLU A 145 -3.91 -7.60 -2.52
N ALA A 146 -5.19 -7.37 -2.80
CA ALA A 146 -5.88 -7.91 -3.97
C ALA A 146 -5.24 -7.41 -5.29
N PHE A 147 -4.86 -6.12 -5.34
CA PHE A 147 -4.11 -5.57 -6.47
C PHE A 147 -2.79 -6.32 -6.69
N PHE A 148 -2.00 -6.56 -5.65
CA PHE A 148 -0.74 -7.28 -5.81
C PHE A 148 -0.93 -8.76 -6.16
N ALA A 149 -1.98 -9.40 -5.63
CA ALA A 149 -2.31 -10.79 -5.93
C ALA A 149 -2.79 -11.00 -7.38
N CYS A 150 -3.32 -9.96 -8.03
CA CYS A 150 -3.82 -10.07 -9.40
C CYS A 150 -2.72 -10.04 -10.47
N ILE A 151 -1.53 -9.52 -10.14
CA ILE A 151 -0.41 -9.37 -11.07
C ILE A 151 0.10 -10.73 -11.51
N GLN A 152 0.05 -11.00 -12.81
CA GLN A 152 0.59 -12.22 -13.43
C GLN A 152 1.98 -11.99 -14.02
N PRO A 153 2.77 -13.04 -14.33
CA PRO A 153 4.04 -12.91 -15.03
C PRO A 153 3.94 -12.09 -16.32
N ALA A 154 2.88 -12.28 -17.11
CA ALA A 154 2.63 -11.56 -18.35
C ALA A 154 2.35 -10.06 -18.15
N ASP A 155 2.03 -9.63 -16.93
CA ASP A 155 1.79 -8.22 -16.61
C ASP A 155 3.09 -7.44 -16.32
N VAL A 156 4.23 -8.12 -16.18
CA VAL A 156 5.54 -7.50 -15.93
C VAL A 156 6.35 -7.54 -17.22
N LEU A 157 6.39 -6.41 -17.91
CA LEU A 157 6.95 -6.27 -19.26
C LEU A 157 8.44 -5.93 -19.27
N ALA A 158 8.93 -5.28 -18.21
CA ALA A 158 10.33 -4.89 -18.10
C ALA A 158 10.77 -4.77 -16.64
N LYS A 159 12.08 -4.90 -16.42
CA LYS A 159 12.70 -4.60 -15.13
C LYS A 159 12.70 -3.10 -14.83
N PHE A 160 12.88 -2.75 -13.56
CA PHE A 160 13.10 -1.39 -13.10
C PHE A 160 14.32 -0.77 -13.82
N PRO A 161 14.22 0.46 -14.35
CA PRO A 161 15.34 1.11 -15.03
C PRO A 161 16.50 1.37 -14.06
N GLU A 162 17.67 0.80 -14.36
CA GLU A 162 18.89 1.05 -13.60
C GLU A 162 19.60 2.30 -14.16
N GLY A 163 20.00 3.22 -13.28
CA GLY A 163 20.86 4.32 -13.67
C GLY A 163 22.24 3.81 -14.08
N GLN A 164 22.79 4.34 -15.17
CA GLN A 164 24.21 4.12 -15.48
C GLN A 164 25.05 4.82 -14.41
N ARG A 165 25.98 4.09 -13.80
CA ARG A 165 26.97 4.74 -12.94
C ARG A 165 27.81 5.67 -13.82
N PRO A 166 28.04 6.93 -13.40
CA PRO A 166 28.91 7.84 -14.13
C PRO A 166 30.33 7.28 -14.26
#